data_AF-A0A3C1KLK0-F1
#
_entry.id   AF-A0A3C1KLK0-F1
#
_cell.length_a   1.000
_cell.length_b   1.000
_cell.length_c   1.000
_cell.angle_alpha   90.00
_cell.angle_beta   90.00
_cell.angle_gamma   90.00
#
_symmetry.space_group_name_H-M   'P 1'
#
loop_
_entity.id
_entity.type
_entity.pdbx_description
1 polymer ?
#
loop_
_entity_poly.entity_id
_entity_poly.type
_entity_poly.pdbx_seq_one_letter_code
_entity_poly.pdbx_strand_id
1 'polypeptide(L)'
;MFLRRILLALGFAGVIAAGAVWFQVSSSAVPAQGGDLALPGLSAPVTVLRDELGIPYIFAQNTPDLLRAQGFVTAQHRLFQMELFRATWQGHLAASIGEAGLASDIRMRVLGIEHNSRRHTQQLSDASRAWLQPYVDGVNAYVDTHAGDHPLELGVVGLEARPWELADLVALIHFVHYTHATNFKAEMLAQQLADHLGAERAAELMPLMRNRNRSSAPATDGEQGSPGGDIAAAPPASGAAHGLGSVRLLFAPEPPRNGGIGS
;
A
#
# COMPACT_ATOMS: atom_id res chain seq x y z
N MET A 1 44.69 -35.33 -20.89
CA MET A 1 44.41 -35.07 -19.46
C MET A 1 44.19 -33.58 -19.14
N PHE A 2 44.92 -32.65 -19.75
CA PHE A 2 44.88 -31.22 -19.41
C PHE A 2 43.51 -30.54 -19.69
N LEU A 3 42.92 -30.80 -20.87
CA LEU A 3 41.62 -30.22 -21.28
C LEU A 3 40.46 -30.63 -20.35
N ARG A 4 40.45 -31.88 -19.88
CA ARG A 4 39.44 -32.39 -18.93
C ARG A 4 39.52 -31.68 -17.57
N ARG A 5 40.71 -31.30 -17.11
CA ARG A 5 40.90 -30.55 -15.86
C ARG A 5 40.41 -29.11 -15.99
N ILE A 6 40.62 -28.47 -17.14
CA ILE A 6 40.12 -27.11 -17.42
C ILE A 6 38.58 -27.09 -17.47
N LEU A 7 37.96 -28.05 -18.17
CA LEU A 7 36.49 -28.14 -18.24
C LEU A 7 35.86 -28.40 -16.87
N LEU A 8 36.48 -29.25 -16.03
CA LEU A 8 36.01 -29.47 -14.66
C LEU A 8 36.17 -28.22 -13.78
N ALA A 9 37.26 -27.47 -13.93
CA ALA A 9 37.47 -26.23 -13.19
C ALA A 9 36.47 -25.14 -13.60
N LEU A 10 36.16 -25.01 -14.90
CA LEU A 10 35.14 -24.08 -15.41
C LEU A 10 33.73 -24.48 -14.95
N GLY A 11 33.40 -25.78 -14.96
CA GLY A 11 32.13 -26.28 -14.44
C GLY A 11 31.99 -26.00 -12.94
N PHE A 12 33.06 -26.22 -12.16
CA PHE A 12 33.08 -25.93 -10.72
C PHE A 12 32.97 -24.42 -10.43
N ALA A 13 33.67 -23.58 -11.19
CA ALA A 13 33.53 -22.13 -11.09
C ALA A 13 32.11 -21.66 -11.45
N GLY A 14 31.46 -22.27 -12.45
CA GLY A 14 30.06 -22.01 -12.78
C GLY A 14 29.09 -22.39 -11.67
N VAL A 15 29.32 -23.52 -10.99
CA VAL A 15 28.53 -23.95 -9.81
C VAL A 15 28.72 -22.99 -8.63
N ILE A 16 29.95 -22.53 -8.38
CA ILE A 16 30.22 -21.53 -7.33
C ILE A 16 29.54 -20.21 -7.66
N ALA A 17 29.63 -19.73 -8.91
CA ALA A 17 28.98 -18.50 -9.33
C ALA A 17 27.45 -18.59 -9.21
N ALA A 18 26.85 -19.71 -9.64
CA ALA A 18 25.43 -19.96 -9.48
C ALA A 18 25.02 -20.05 -8.00
N GLY A 19 25.84 -20.69 -7.17
CA GLY A 19 25.62 -20.78 -5.72
C GLY A 19 25.75 -19.43 -5.02
N ALA A 20 26.68 -18.57 -5.45
CA ALA A 20 26.85 -17.22 -4.94
C ALA A 20 25.67 -16.31 -5.35
N VAL A 21 25.22 -16.39 -6.60
CA VAL A 21 24.02 -15.68 -7.07
C VAL A 21 22.78 -16.16 -6.32
N TRP A 22 22.60 -17.47 -6.17
CA TRP A 22 21.50 -18.05 -5.39
C TRP A 22 21.53 -17.60 -3.94
N PHE A 23 22.68 -17.67 -3.29
CA PHE A 23 22.85 -17.23 -1.91
C PHE A 23 22.52 -15.74 -1.76
N GLN A 24 23.08 -14.90 -2.63
CA GLN A 24 22.85 -13.46 -2.63
C GLN A 24 21.37 -13.11 -2.86
N VAL A 25 20.71 -13.74 -3.83
CA VAL A 25 19.27 -13.59 -4.07
C VAL A 25 18.45 -14.04 -2.86
N SER A 26 18.80 -15.18 -2.26
CA SER A 26 18.08 -15.72 -1.10
C SER A 26 18.28 -14.90 0.18
N SER A 27 19.45 -14.25 0.34
CA SER A 27 19.75 -13.39 1.48
C SER A 27 19.16 -11.99 1.35
N SER A 28 19.03 -11.47 0.13
CA SER A 28 18.43 -10.15 -0.13
C SER A 28 16.91 -10.19 -0.20
N ALA A 29 16.29 -11.37 -0.33
CA ALA A 29 14.84 -11.51 -0.49
C ALA A 29 14.03 -11.33 0.80
N VAL A 30 14.67 -11.39 1.98
CA VAL A 30 13.96 -11.27 3.27
C VAL A 30 14.71 -10.30 4.19
N PRO A 31 14.25 -9.05 4.34
CA PRO A 31 14.83 -8.09 5.27
C PRO A 31 14.87 -8.65 6.69
N ALA A 32 15.86 -8.26 7.49
CA ALA A 32 15.96 -8.72 8.87
C ALA A 32 14.68 -8.40 9.67
N GLN A 33 14.01 -9.43 10.17
CA GLN A 33 12.69 -9.30 10.83
C GLN A 33 12.75 -9.27 12.36
N GLY A 34 13.95 -9.37 12.95
CA GLY A 34 14.16 -9.48 14.40
C GLY A 34 15.32 -8.64 14.91
N GLY A 35 15.32 -8.38 16.21
CA GLY A 35 16.36 -7.58 16.89
C GLY A 35 15.91 -6.15 17.19
N ASP A 36 16.85 -5.35 17.72
CA ASP A 36 16.62 -3.93 17.96
C ASP A 36 17.02 -3.12 16.72
N LEU A 37 16.08 -2.37 16.15
CA LEU A 37 16.32 -1.49 15.00
C LEU A 37 16.22 -0.02 15.43
N ALA A 38 17.06 0.83 14.84
CA ALA A 38 16.97 2.27 15.03
C ALA A 38 16.00 2.87 14.00
N LEU A 39 14.90 3.46 14.49
CA LEU A 39 13.96 4.22 13.66
C LEU A 39 14.04 5.71 14.05
N PRO A 40 14.62 6.56 13.19
CA PRO A 40 14.72 8.00 13.47
C PRO A 40 13.36 8.65 13.72
N GLY A 41 13.31 9.60 14.65
CA GLY A 41 12.11 10.39 14.93
C GLY A 41 11.10 9.76 15.90
N LEU A 42 11.39 8.57 16.47
CA LEU A 42 10.61 8.03 17.56
C LEU A 42 10.84 8.82 18.86
N SER A 43 9.76 9.09 19.59
CA SER A 43 9.82 9.70 20.92
C SER A 43 9.85 8.67 22.06
N ALA A 44 9.33 7.46 21.80
CA ALA A 44 9.31 6.34 22.74
C ALA A 44 9.54 5.00 21.99
N PRO A 45 9.93 3.93 22.72
CA PRO A 45 9.95 2.56 22.20
C PRO A 45 8.69 2.14 21.45
N VAL A 46 8.88 1.39 20.36
CA VAL A 46 7.80 0.70 19.65
C VAL A 46 8.16 -0.77 19.52
N THR A 47 7.26 -1.65 19.93
CA THR A 47 7.44 -3.10 19.80
C THR A 47 6.63 -3.59 18.61
N VAL A 48 7.27 -4.34 17.70
CA VAL A 48 6.56 -5.03 16.62
C VAL A 48 6.69 -6.53 16.86
N LEU A 49 5.56 -7.19 17.08
CA LEU A 49 5.46 -8.64 17.15
C LEU A 49 4.98 -9.17 15.81
N ARG A 50 5.47 -10.33 15.40
CA ARG A 50 4.94 -11.03 14.23
C ARG A 50 4.44 -12.41 14.64
N ASP A 51 3.30 -12.79 14.10
CA ASP A 51 2.78 -14.15 14.24
C ASP A 51 3.44 -15.12 13.24
N GLU A 52 3.00 -16.37 13.25
CA GLU A 52 3.48 -17.44 12.37
C GLU A 52 3.22 -17.16 10.88
N LEU A 53 2.25 -16.31 10.56
CA LEU A 53 1.91 -15.88 9.19
C LEU A 53 2.69 -14.62 8.78
N GLY A 54 3.50 -14.05 9.69
CA GLY A 54 4.26 -12.83 9.47
C GLY A 54 3.42 -11.56 9.60
N ILE A 55 2.20 -11.63 10.16
CA ILE A 55 1.34 -10.46 10.37
C ILE A 55 1.92 -9.60 11.50
N PRO A 56 2.19 -8.30 11.26
CA PRO A 56 2.77 -7.43 12.27
C PRO A 56 1.72 -6.85 13.23
N TYR A 57 1.97 -6.98 14.52
CA TYR A 57 1.26 -6.33 15.62
C TYR A 57 2.16 -5.25 16.21
N ILE A 58 1.76 -3.98 16.10
CA ILE A 58 2.57 -2.82 16.48
C ILE A 58 2.03 -2.23 17.79
N PHE A 59 2.89 -2.13 18.79
CA PHE A 59 2.58 -1.56 20.11
C PHE A 59 3.45 -0.33 20.35
N ALA A 60 2.81 0.82 20.58
CA ALA A 60 3.48 2.09 20.83
C ALA A 60 2.81 2.84 21.99
N GLN A 61 3.55 3.76 22.62
CA GLN A 61 3.03 4.57 23.73
C GLN A 61 2.26 5.81 23.26
N ASN A 62 2.38 6.17 21.98
CA ASN A 62 1.71 7.31 21.37
C ASN A 62 1.44 7.03 19.90
N THR A 63 0.48 7.78 19.35
CA THR A 63 0.01 7.58 17.97
C THR A 63 1.01 7.99 16.89
N PRO A 64 1.76 9.11 16.99
CA PRO A 64 2.77 9.43 15.99
C PRO A 64 3.84 8.34 15.82
N ASP A 65 4.33 7.77 16.92
CA ASP A 65 5.31 6.68 16.90
C ASP A 65 4.71 5.38 16.34
N LEU A 66 3.43 5.09 16.65
CA LEU A 66 2.69 3.97 16.06
C LEU A 66 2.65 4.08 14.53
N LEU A 67 2.24 5.24 14.02
CA LEU A 67 2.08 5.48 12.58
C LEU A 67 3.42 5.46 11.86
N ARG A 68 4.48 6.00 12.48
CA ARG A 68 5.83 5.92 11.94
C ARG A 68 6.34 4.49 11.86
N ALA A 69 6.17 3.70 12.92
CA ALA A 69 6.50 2.28 12.86
C ALA A 69 5.65 1.53 11.83
N GLN A 70 4.37 1.86 11.69
CA GLN A 70 3.49 1.29 10.68
C GLN A 70 4.00 1.56 9.26
N GLY A 71 4.40 2.79 8.96
CA GLY A 71 5.00 3.14 7.66
C GLY A 71 6.27 2.35 7.37
N PHE A 72 7.17 2.26 8.36
CA PHE A 72 8.42 1.49 8.26
C PHE A 72 8.16 0.00 7.98
N VAL A 73 7.31 -0.64 8.78
CA VAL A 73 6.91 -2.05 8.59
C VAL A 73 6.19 -2.26 7.27
N THR A 74 5.35 -1.31 6.83
CA THR A 74 4.69 -1.42 5.52
C THR A 74 5.71 -1.43 4.40
N ALA A 75 6.68 -0.52 4.40
CA ALA A 75 7.75 -0.49 3.42
C ALA A 75 8.57 -1.78 3.42
N GLN A 76 8.91 -2.31 4.60
CA GLN A 76 9.64 -3.57 4.74
C GLN A 76 8.99 -4.74 3.98
N HIS A 77 7.66 -4.80 3.91
CA HIS A 77 6.94 -5.90 3.27
C HIS A 77 6.40 -5.57 1.87
N ARG A 78 6.11 -4.30 1.59
CA ARG A 78 5.32 -3.88 0.42
C ARG A 78 6.02 -2.85 -0.45
N LEU A 79 7.31 -2.57 -0.26
CA LEU A 79 8.01 -1.52 -1.02
C LEU A 79 7.84 -1.68 -2.55
N PHE A 80 7.99 -2.89 -3.09
CA PHE A 80 7.75 -3.13 -4.52
C PHE A 80 6.32 -2.76 -4.95
N GLN A 81 5.32 -3.23 -4.20
CA GLN A 81 3.91 -2.92 -4.48
C GLN A 81 3.64 -1.41 -4.40
N MET A 82 4.23 -0.75 -3.42
CA MET A 82 4.12 0.68 -3.20
C MET A 82 4.68 1.47 -4.40
N GLU A 83 5.89 1.15 -4.86
CA GLU A 83 6.49 1.81 -6.03
C GLU A 83 5.77 1.47 -7.34
N LEU A 84 5.28 0.24 -7.48
CA LEU A 84 4.49 -0.15 -8.65
C LEU A 84 3.18 0.65 -8.77
N PHE A 85 2.46 0.80 -7.65
CA PHE A 85 1.28 1.66 -7.66
C PHE A 85 1.64 3.12 -7.91
N ARG A 86 2.75 3.60 -7.34
CA ARG A 86 3.26 4.94 -7.63
C ARG A 86 3.52 5.17 -9.11
N ALA A 87 4.25 4.27 -9.75
CA ALA A 87 4.49 4.33 -11.19
C ALA A 87 3.17 4.31 -11.97
N THR A 88 2.18 3.57 -11.50
CA THR A 88 0.84 3.52 -12.11
C THR A 88 0.17 4.89 -12.07
N TRP A 89 -0.11 5.48 -10.91
CA TRP A 89 -0.85 6.74 -10.85
C TRP A 89 -0.07 7.96 -11.38
N GLN A 90 1.26 7.90 -11.41
CA GLN A 90 2.11 8.89 -12.08
C GLN A 90 2.09 8.75 -13.62
N GLY A 91 1.61 7.62 -14.14
CA GLY A 91 1.64 7.29 -15.55
C GLY A 91 3.07 7.13 -16.06
N HIS A 92 3.84 6.29 -15.37
CA HIS A 92 5.21 5.86 -15.70
C HIS A 92 5.35 4.33 -15.73
N LEU A 93 4.25 3.58 -15.74
CA LEU A 93 4.28 2.13 -15.72
C LEU A 93 4.88 1.55 -17.01
N ALA A 94 4.71 2.22 -18.15
CA ALA A 94 5.29 1.79 -19.43
C ALA A 94 6.82 1.81 -19.44
N ALA A 95 7.46 2.61 -18.58
CA ALA A 95 8.91 2.59 -18.40
C ALA A 95 9.39 1.24 -17.82
N SER A 96 8.53 0.55 -17.06
CA SER A 96 8.84 -0.71 -16.39
C SER A 96 8.40 -1.95 -17.19
N ILE A 97 7.19 -1.93 -17.75
CA ILE A 97 6.60 -3.10 -18.42
C ILE A 97 6.42 -2.93 -19.93
N GLY A 98 6.97 -1.84 -20.50
CA GLY A 98 6.92 -1.55 -21.94
C GLY A 98 5.53 -1.15 -22.43
N GLU A 99 5.24 -1.45 -23.69
CA GLU A 99 4.02 -1.06 -24.40
C GLU A 99 2.73 -1.47 -23.66
N ALA A 100 2.76 -2.58 -22.91
CA ALA A 100 1.64 -3.05 -22.09
C ALA A 100 1.19 -2.01 -21.04
N GLY A 101 2.09 -1.15 -20.56
CA GLY A 101 1.79 -0.08 -19.61
C GLY A 101 1.24 1.20 -20.25
N LEU A 102 1.39 1.38 -21.57
CA LEU A 102 1.14 2.67 -22.23
C LEU A 102 -0.31 3.15 -22.09
N ALA A 103 -1.27 2.24 -22.25
CA ALA A 103 -2.69 2.56 -22.10
C ALA A 103 -3.05 2.96 -20.65
N SER A 104 -2.33 2.42 -19.66
CA SER A 104 -2.46 2.84 -18.26
C SER A 104 -1.90 4.25 -18.07
N ASP A 105 -0.69 4.50 -18.57
CA ASP A 105 -0.01 5.78 -18.41
C ASP A 105 -0.79 6.94 -19.00
N ILE A 106 -1.28 6.78 -20.24
CA ILE A 106 -2.14 7.77 -20.88
C ILE A 106 -3.36 8.05 -20.01
N ARG A 107 -4.02 7.01 -19.51
CA ARG A 107 -5.23 7.15 -18.71
C ARG A 107 -4.98 7.88 -17.40
N MET A 108 -3.93 7.51 -16.66
CA MET A 108 -3.60 8.12 -15.37
C MET A 108 -3.20 9.59 -15.53
N ARG A 109 -2.50 9.93 -16.62
CA ARG A 109 -2.18 11.32 -17.00
C ARG A 109 -3.40 12.12 -17.43
N VAL A 110 -4.33 11.54 -18.20
CA VAL A 110 -5.59 12.19 -18.60
C VAL A 110 -6.48 12.48 -17.39
N LEU A 111 -6.58 11.53 -16.45
CA LEU A 111 -7.29 11.74 -15.19
C LEU A 111 -6.57 12.74 -14.27
N GLY A 112 -5.28 12.94 -14.48
CA GLY A 112 -4.47 13.89 -13.72
C GLY A 112 -4.34 13.51 -12.25
N ILE A 113 -4.32 12.22 -11.90
CA ILE A 113 -4.30 11.76 -10.49
C ILE A 113 -3.15 12.41 -9.72
N GLU A 114 -1.92 12.28 -10.22
CA GLU A 114 -0.73 12.88 -9.61
C GLU A 114 -0.85 14.41 -9.43
N HIS A 115 -1.27 15.11 -10.49
CA HIS A 115 -1.44 16.57 -10.47
C HIS A 115 -2.46 17.01 -9.42
N ASN A 116 -3.62 16.37 -9.42
CA ASN A 116 -4.71 16.66 -8.48
C ASN A 116 -4.30 16.34 -7.04
N SER A 117 -3.57 15.26 -6.81
CA SER A 117 -3.09 14.88 -5.48
C SER A 117 -2.12 15.89 -4.90
N ARG A 118 -1.16 16.39 -5.69
CA ARG A 118 -0.26 17.46 -5.24
C ARG A 118 -1.02 18.72 -4.86
N ARG A 119 -2.01 19.11 -5.66
CA ARG A 119 -2.88 20.26 -5.36
C ARG A 119 -3.69 20.07 -4.08
N HIS A 120 -4.35 18.91 -3.92
CA HIS A 120 -5.16 18.64 -2.73
C HIS A 120 -4.32 18.44 -1.46
N THR A 121 -3.07 17.99 -1.60
CA THR A 121 -2.12 17.92 -0.48
C THR A 121 -1.84 19.29 0.13
N GLN A 122 -1.87 20.36 -0.66
CA GLN A 122 -1.73 21.73 -0.14
C GLN A 122 -2.94 22.19 0.68
N GLN A 123 -4.09 21.52 0.52
CA GLN A 123 -5.34 21.84 1.22
C GLN A 123 -5.54 20.99 2.49
N LEU A 124 -4.62 20.06 2.79
CA LEU A 124 -4.68 19.29 4.03
C LEU A 124 -4.57 20.21 5.25
N SER A 125 -5.48 20.01 6.20
CA SER A 125 -5.42 20.65 7.51
C SER A 125 -4.17 20.21 8.28
N ASP A 126 -3.73 21.03 9.23
CA ASP A 126 -2.60 20.69 10.09
C ASP A 126 -2.86 19.40 10.88
N ALA A 127 -4.10 19.17 11.30
CA ALA A 127 -4.50 17.92 11.94
C ALA A 127 -4.29 16.72 11.00
N SER A 128 -4.76 16.79 9.75
CA SER A 128 -4.56 15.72 8.77
C SER A 128 -3.08 15.47 8.48
N ARG A 129 -2.27 16.54 8.36
CA ARG A 129 -0.81 16.42 8.18
C ARG A 129 -0.16 15.74 9.38
N ALA A 130 -0.52 16.13 10.60
CA ALA A 130 0.03 15.55 11.83
C ALA A 130 -0.26 14.05 11.95
N TRP A 131 -1.37 13.57 11.40
CA TRP A 131 -1.69 12.14 11.31
C TRP A 131 -0.95 11.42 10.18
N LEU A 132 -0.84 12.02 8.99
CA LEU A 132 -0.28 11.33 7.82
C LEU A 132 1.25 11.38 7.74
N GLN A 133 1.87 12.48 8.19
CA GLN A 133 3.30 12.70 8.04
C GLN A 133 4.15 11.64 8.76
N PRO A 134 3.85 11.23 10.01
CA PRO A 134 4.64 10.20 10.68
C PRO A 134 4.70 8.89 9.90
N TYR A 135 3.61 8.50 9.24
CA TYR A 135 3.58 7.30 8.38
C TYR A 135 4.56 7.44 7.22
N VAL A 136 4.53 8.58 6.51
CA VAL A 136 5.47 8.86 5.41
C VAL A 136 6.91 8.87 5.90
N ASP A 137 7.18 9.48 7.07
CA ASP A 137 8.52 9.49 7.68
C ASP A 137 9.02 8.07 7.94
N GLY A 138 8.13 7.18 8.37
CA GLY A 138 8.42 5.77 8.60
C GLY A 138 8.80 5.01 7.33
N VAL A 139 8.04 5.23 6.26
CA VAL A 139 8.34 4.67 4.93
C VAL A 139 9.70 5.16 4.46
N ASN A 140 9.96 6.46 4.56
CA ASN A 140 11.23 7.06 4.13
C ASN A 140 12.41 6.58 4.96
N ALA A 141 12.24 6.41 6.26
CA ALA A 141 13.26 5.83 7.10
C ALA A 141 13.68 4.44 6.60
N TYR A 142 12.74 3.58 6.18
CA TYR A 142 13.08 2.29 5.57
C TYR A 142 13.80 2.46 4.22
N VAL A 143 13.24 3.28 3.32
CA VAL A 143 13.81 3.53 1.99
C VAL A 143 15.27 3.99 2.10
N ASP A 144 15.58 4.89 3.03
CA ASP A 144 16.90 5.50 3.19
C ASP A 144 17.91 4.59 3.93
N THR A 145 17.47 3.89 4.97
CA THR A 145 18.39 3.15 5.86
C THR A 145 18.60 1.69 5.43
N HIS A 146 17.73 1.14 4.58
CA HIS A 146 17.74 -0.27 4.17
C HIS A 146 17.87 -0.45 2.65
N ALA A 147 18.61 0.44 1.98
CA ALA A 147 18.82 0.39 0.52
C ALA A 147 19.37 -0.97 0.02
N GLY A 148 20.16 -1.68 0.84
CA GLY A 148 20.67 -3.01 0.52
C GLY A 148 19.62 -4.14 0.62
N ASP A 149 18.50 -3.89 1.29
CA ASP A 149 17.41 -4.84 1.53
C ASP A 149 16.16 -4.50 0.70
N HIS A 150 16.30 -3.64 -0.31
CA HIS A 150 15.20 -3.32 -1.22
C HIS A 150 14.81 -4.56 -2.05
N PRO A 151 13.51 -4.79 -2.31
CA PRO A 151 13.05 -5.96 -3.05
C PRO A 151 13.70 -6.04 -4.45
N LEU A 152 14.16 -7.23 -4.83
CA LEU A 152 14.83 -7.48 -6.11
C LEU A 152 13.92 -7.15 -7.30
N GLU A 153 12.59 -7.28 -7.13
CA GLU A 153 11.58 -7.02 -8.13
C GLU A 153 11.68 -5.59 -8.65
N LEU A 154 12.03 -4.62 -7.81
CA LEU A 154 12.25 -3.22 -8.21
C LEU A 154 13.29 -3.14 -9.32
N GLY A 155 14.46 -3.75 -9.12
CA GLY A 155 15.53 -3.79 -10.12
C GLY A 155 15.14 -4.55 -11.39
N VAL A 156 14.39 -5.65 -11.25
CA VAL A 156 13.91 -6.45 -12.39
C VAL A 156 12.99 -5.65 -13.31
N VAL A 157 12.11 -4.81 -12.74
CA VAL A 157 11.17 -3.98 -13.51
C VAL A 157 11.66 -2.55 -13.75
N GLY A 158 12.92 -2.24 -13.42
CA GLY A 158 13.48 -0.90 -13.60
C GLY A 158 12.80 0.19 -12.77
N LEU A 159 12.25 -0.17 -11.61
CA LEU A 159 11.74 0.78 -10.62
C LEU A 159 12.80 1.05 -9.54
N GLU A 160 12.81 2.27 -9.04
CA GLU A 160 13.68 2.69 -7.93
C GLU A 160 12.81 3.15 -6.76
N ALA A 161 13.15 2.70 -5.55
CA ALA A 161 12.54 3.21 -4.34
C ALA A 161 12.97 4.66 -4.12
N ARG A 162 12.00 5.57 -4.06
CA ARG A 162 12.23 7.00 -3.84
C ARG A 162 11.52 7.47 -2.59
N PRO A 163 12.02 8.54 -1.93
CA PRO A 163 11.34 9.15 -0.81
C PRO A 163 9.87 9.46 -1.14
N TRP A 164 8.98 9.02 -0.26
CA TRP A 164 7.56 9.28 -0.24
C TRP A 164 7.24 10.67 0.28
N GLU A 165 6.24 11.28 -0.35
CA GLU A 165 5.64 12.55 0.07
C GLU A 165 4.18 12.32 0.51
N LEU A 166 3.61 13.26 1.26
CA LEU A 166 2.16 13.24 1.56
C LEU A 166 1.30 13.18 0.29
N ALA A 167 1.78 13.75 -0.82
CA ALA A 167 1.11 13.70 -2.10
C ALA A 167 0.94 12.28 -2.65
N ASP A 168 1.87 11.37 -2.36
CA ASP A 168 1.76 9.97 -2.76
C ASP A 168 0.61 9.26 -2.01
N LEU A 169 0.41 9.57 -0.72
CA LEU A 169 -0.72 9.02 0.04
C LEU A 169 -2.06 9.54 -0.48
N VAL A 170 -2.14 10.83 -0.83
CA VAL A 170 -3.34 11.41 -1.46
C VAL A 170 -3.59 10.78 -2.84
N ALA A 171 -2.53 10.54 -3.62
CA ALA A 171 -2.61 9.84 -4.90
C ALA A 171 -3.08 8.40 -4.77
N LEU A 172 -2.62 7.67 -3.76
CA LEU A 172 -3.13 6.33 -3.46
C LEU A 172 -4.65 6.37 -3.20
N ILE A 173 -5.15 7.31 -2.41
CA ILE A 173 -6.59 7.44 -2.12
C ILE A 173 -7.37 7.76 -3.42
N HIS A 174 -6.90 8.72 -4.21
CA HIS A 174 -7.52 9.03 -5.51
C HIS A 174 -7.53 7.83 -6.45
N PHE A 175 -6.43 7.07 -6.48
CA PHE A 175 -6.31 5.87 -7.30
C PHE A 175 -7.30 4.78 -6.86
N VAL A 176 -7.43 4.54 -5.56
CA VAL A 176 -8.44 3.62 -5.00
C VAL A 176 -9.86 4.06 -5.34
N HIS A 177 -10.19 5.35 -5.23
CA HIS A 177 -11.50 5.85 -5.64
C HIS A 177 -11.76 5.63 -7.13
N TYR A 178 -10.75 5.85 -7.97
CA TYR A 178 -10.86 5.58 -9.40
C TYR A 178 -11.09 4.09 -9.70
N THR A 179 -10.37 3.17 -9.05
CA THR A 179 -10.55 1.73 -9.29
C THR A 179 -11.91 1.22 -8.80
N HIS A 180 -12.54 1.92 -7.84
CA HIS A 180 -13.88 1.65 -7.34
C HIS A 180 -15.00 2.35 -8.14
N ALA A 181 -14.67 3.28 -9.04
CA ALA A 181 -15.62 3.92 -9.94
C ALA A 181 -15.97 2.96 -11.09
N THR A 182 -16.93 2.05 -10.85
CA THR A 182 -17.27 0.97 -11.79
C THR A 182 -18.37 1.33 -12.80
N ASN A 183 -19.06 2.46 -12.61
CA ASN A 183 -20.22 2.84 -13.42
C ASN A 183 -19.86 3.61 -14.70
N PHE A 184 -18.77 4.38 -14.73
CA PHE A 184 -18.53 5.35 -15.80
C PHE A 184 -18.48 4.70 -17.20
N LYS A 185 -17.91 3.49 -17.32
CA LYS A 185 -17.86 2.77 -18.60
C LYS A 185 -19.24 2.35 -19.08
N ALA A 186 -20.09 1.90 -18.16
CA ALA A 186 -21.46 1.51 -18.46
C ALA A 186 -22.29 2.74 -18.85
N GLU A 187 -22.11 3.87 -18.16
CA GLU A 187 -22.79 5.13 -18.48
C GLU A 187 -22.36 5.70 -19.85
N MET A 188 -21.05 5.67 -20.16
CA MET A 188 -20.55 6.06 -21.48
C MET A 188 -21.12 5.18 -22.59
N LEU A 189 -21.16 3.85 -22.39
CA LEU A 189 -21.74 2.93 -23.36
C LEU A 189 -23.25 3.16 -23.54
N ALA A 190 -23.98 3.36 -22.43
CA ALA A 190 -25.41 3.66 -22.47
C ALA A 190 -25.69 4.95 -23.25
N GLN A 191 -24.86 5.99 -23.05
CA GLN A 191 -24.98 7.24 -23.82
C GLN A 191 -24.71 7.01 -25.31
N GLN A 192 -23.65 6.27 -25.68
CA GLN A 192 -23.35 5.95 -27.08
C GLN A 192 -24.48 5.17 -27.76
N LEU A 193 -25.11 4.23 -27.04
CA LEU A 193 -26.28 3.51 -27.55
C LEU A 193 -27.49 4.43 -27.73
N ALA A 194 -27.73 5.33 -26.78
CA ALA A 194 -28.82 6.30 -26.86
C ALA A 194 -28.64 7.25 -28.06
N ASP A 195 -27.42 7.73 -28.29
CA ASP A 195 -27.10 8.62 -29.41
C ASP A 195 -27.27 7.91 -30.77
N HIS A 196 -27.02 6.60 -30.85
CA HIS A 196 -27.08 5.85 -32.11
C HIS A 196 -28.46 5.22 -32.41
N LEU A 197 -29.16 4.73 -31.38
CA LEU A 197 -30.38 3.93 -31.52
C LEU A 197 -31.64 4.68 -31.06
N GLY A 198 -31.47 5.81 -30.36
CA GLY A 198 -32.53 6.47 -29.61
C GLY A 198 -32.71 5.88 -28.21
N ALA A 199 -33.20 6.71 -27.27
CA ALA A 199 -33.27 6.37 -25.85
C ALA A 199 -34.10 5.10 -25.54
N GLU A 200 -35.21 4.87 -26.25
CA GLU A 200 -36.07 3.70 -26.03
C GLU A 200 -35.37 2.38 -26.36
N ARG A 201 -34.76 2.29 -27.55
CA ARG A 201 -34.03 1.09 -27.98
C ARG A 201 -32.76 0.86 -27.16
N ALA A 202 -32.07 1.92 -26.77
CA ALA A 202 -30.94 1.82 -25.87
C ALA A 202 -31.33 1.25 -24.50
N ALA A 203 -32.51 1.64 -23.97
CA ALA A 203 -33.04 1.11 -22.72
C ALA A 203 -33.46 -0.37 -22.80
N GLU A 204 -33.80 -0.89 -23.98
CA GLU A 204 -34.05 -2.33 -24.18
C GLU A 204 -32.75 -3.15 -24.09
N LEU A 205 -31.66 -2.64 -24.68
CA LEU A 205 -30.36 -3.32 -24.71
C LEU A 205 -29.57 -3.19 -23.40
N MET A 206 -29.67 -2.02 -22.77
CA MET A 206 -29.07 -1.72 -21.48
C MET A 206 -30.16 -1.15 -20.57
N PRO A 207 -31.04 -2.02 -20.01
CA PRO A 207 -31.99 -1.55 -19.02
C PRO A 207 -31.20 -0.93 -17.88
N LEU A 208 -31.40 0.38 -17.67
CA LEU A 208 -30.84 1.04 -16.50
C LEU A 208 -31.23 0.19 -15.30
N MET A 209 -30.25 -0.16 -14.47
CA MET A 209 -30.47 -0.79 -13.16
C MET A 209 -31.19 0.23 -12.26
N ARG A 210 -32.45 0.54 -12.60
CA ARG A 210 -33.35 1.31 -11.79
C ARG A 210 -33.70 0.38 -10.66
N ASN A 211 -33.07 0.60 -9.52
CA ASN A 211 -33.31 -0.17 -8.32
C ASN A 211 -34.82 -0.21 -8.08
N ARG A 212 -35.46 -1.36 -8.33
CA ARG A 212 -36.91 -1.46 -8.52
C ARG A 212 -37.71 -1.05 -7.29
N ASN A 213 -37.03 -0.94 -6.14
CA ASN A 213 -37.58 -0.55 -4.85
C ASN A 213 -37.44 0.95 -4.50
N ARG A 214 -36.86 1.80 -5.37
CA ARG A 214 -36.71 3.25 -5.08
C ARG A 214 -37.97 4.07 -5.37
N SER A 215 -38.98 3.48 -6.00
CA SER A 215 -40.31 4.07 -6.20
C SER A 215 -41.32 3.67 -5.12
N SER A 216 -40.89 3.03 -4.03
CA SER A 216 -41.76 2.51 -2.97
C SER A 216 -41.21 2.69 -1.54
N ALA A 217 -40.15 3.48 -1.35
CA ALA A 217 -39.88 3.97 0.01
C ALA A 217 -40.98 4.99 0.34
N PRO A 218 -41.83 4.76 1.36
CA PRO A 218 -42.65 5.85 1.86
C PRO A 218 -41.69 6.95 2.30
N ALA A 219 -42.00 8.21 1.96
CA ALA A 219 -41.45 9.31 2.72
C ALA A 219 -41.83 9.05 4.18
N THR A 220 -40.87 8.65 5.00
CA THR A 220 -41.07 8.61 6.45
C THR A 220 -41.11 10.06 6.91
N ASP A 221 -42.32 10.61 6.87
CA ASP A 221 -42.73 11.64 7.81
C ASP A 221 -42.69 10.99 9.21
N GLY A 222 -41.66 11.35 10.00
CA GLY A 222 -41.52 10.90 11.39
C GLY A 222 -40.15 10.30 11.70
N GLU A 223 -39.42 10.97 12.58
CA GLU A 223 -38.12 10.61 13.17
C GLU A 223 -36.90 10.69 12.23
N GLN A 224 -36.43 11.93 12.04
CA GLN A 224 -35.02 12.20 11.69
C GLN A 224 -34.12 11.79 12.88
N GLY A 225 -33.87 10.49 13.02
CA GLY A 225 -32.70 9.94 13.69
C GLY A 225 -31.64 9.69 12.63
N SER A 226 -30.75 10.66 12.42
CA SER A 226 -29.59 10.56 11.54
C SER A 226 -28.80 9.26 11.81
N PRO A 227 -28.40 8.46 10.81
CA PRO A 227 -27.32 7.49 11.01
C PRO A 227 -25.97 8.24 10.97
N GLY A 228 -25.86 9.31 11.77
CA GLY A 228 -24.62 9.76 12.37
C GLY A 228 -24.45 8.97 13.64
N GLY A 229 -24.15 7.67 13.51
CA GLY A 229 -23.74 6.86 14.64
C GLY A 229 -22.35 7.29 15.07
N ASP A 230 -22.25 7.88 16.24
CA ASP A 230 -21.02 8.29 16.91
C ASP A 230 -19.93 7.20 16.79
N ILE A 231 -18.88 7.49 16.02
CA ILE A 231 -17.58 6.80 16.10
C ILE A 231 -16.75 7.29 17.31
N ALA A 232 -17.41 7.85 18.32
CA ALA A 232 -16.80 8.14 19.62
C ALA A 232 -16.79 6.87 20.49
N ALA A 233 -16.13 5.81 20.03
CA ALA A 233 -15.66 4.78 20.94
C ALA A 233 -14.45 5.37 21.68
N ALA A 234 -14.65 5.66 22.97
CA ALA A 234 -13.57 6.09 23.86
C ALA A 234 -12.38 5.11 23.76
N PRO A 235 -11.13 5.58 23.66
CA PRO A 235 -9.98 4.70 23.62
C PRO A 235 -9.91 3.88 24.92
N PRO A 236 -9.57 2.57 24.87
CA PRO A 236 -9.39 1.79 26.08
C PRO A 236 -8.27 2.40 26.92
N ALA A 237 -8.47 2.40 28.25
CA ALA A 237 -7.56 2.99 29.21
C ALA A 237 -6.13 2.45 29.03
N SER A 238 -5.18 3.37 28.89
CA SER A 238 -3.75 3.12 28.80
C SER A 238 -3.27 2.28 29.99
N GLY A 239 -2.83 1.05 29.71
CA GLY A 239 -2.13 0.20 30.68
C GLY A 239 -0.71 0.72 30.88
N ALA A 240 -0.39 1.13 32.09
CA ALA A 240 0.95 1.55 32.50
C ALA A 240 1.93 0.38 32.42
N ALA A 241 3.07 0.57 31.75
CA ALA A 241 4.26 -0.25 31.92
C ALA A 241 5.52 0.58 31.65
N HIS A 242 6.52 0.39 32.51
CA HIS A 242 7.70 1.21 32.66
C HIS A 242 8.75 1.01 31.55
N GLY A 243 9.35 2.13 31.14
CA GLY A 243 10.76 2.35 30.77
C GLY A 243 11.56 1.27 30.03
N LEU A 244 11.98 1.57 28.79
CA LEU A 244 13.36 1.88 28.36
C LEU A 244 13.49 1.80 26.83
N GLY A 245 14.26 2.73 26.26
CA GLY A 245 14.41 3.05 24.82
C GLY A 245 14.99 1.97 23.91
N SER A 246 14.17 1.23 23.15
CA SER A 246 14.53 0.56 21.88
C SER A 246 13.29 0.11 21.10
N VAL A 247 13.38 -0.07 19.77
CA VAL A 247 12.36 -0.82 19.00
C VAL A 247 12.72 -2.29 19.06
N ARG A 248 12.04 -3.06 19.90
CA ARG A 248 12.33 -4.50 20.05
C ARG A 248 11.42 -5.30 19.12
N LEU A 249 11.98 -5.88 18.06
CA LEU A 249 11.29 -6.86 17.22
C LEU A 249 11.40 -8.22 17.89
N LEU A 250 10.28 -8.72 18.43
CA LEU A 250 10.23 -10.02 19.08
C LEU A 250 9.36 -10.98 18.26
N PHE A 251 9.84 -12.21 18.11
CA PHE A 251 8.97 -13.33 17.77
C PHE A 251 8.12 -13.66 19.00
N ALA A 252 6.79 -13.61 18.86
CA ALA A 252 5.91 -14.01 19.95
C ALA A 252 6.06 -15.53 20.17
N PRO A 253 6.35 -16.01 21.40
CA PRO A 253 6.45 -17.44 21.67
C PRO A 253 5.10 -18.16 21.61
N GLU A 254 3.99 -17.42 21.70
CA GLU A 254 2.62 -17.94 21.60
C GLU A 254 1.74 -16.94 20.80
N PRO A 255 0.83 -17.42 19.94
CA PRO A 255 -0.09 -16.57 19.18
C PRO A 255 -1.03 -15.80 20.13
N PRO A 256 -1.43 -14.56 19.78
CA PRO A 256 -2.47 -13.87 20.53
C PRO A 256 -3.72 -14.75 20.58
N ARG A 257 -4.22 -15.04 21.80
CA ARG A 257 -5.42 -15.86 22.00
C ARG A 257 -6.54 -15.32 21.10
N ASN A 258 -7.04 -16.18 20.21
CA ASN A 258 -8.19 -15.95 19.34
C ASN A 258 -9.46 -15.64 20.16
N GLY A 259 -9.55 -14.44 20.74
CA GLY A 259 -10.79 -13.80 21.11
C GLY A 259 -11.29 -13.05 19.89
N GLY A 260 -11.81 -13.78 18.91
CA GLY A 260 -12.31 -13.23 17.66
C GLY A 260 -13.29 -12.09 17.93
N ILE A 261 -12.99 -10.91 17.40
CA ILE A 261 -13.96 -9.85 17.23
C ILE A 261 -14.49 -10.03 15.81
N GLY A 262 -15.59 -10.75 15.66
CA GLY A 262 -16.28 -10.86 14.37
C GLY A 262 -17.19 -12.06 14.21
N SER A 263 -18.49 -11.83 14.38
CA SER A 263 -19.50 -12.14 13.37
C SER A 263 -20.52 -11.01 13.39
#